data_AF-A0A1H0VVU2-F1
#
_entry.id   AF-A0A1H0VVU2-F1
#
_cell.length_a   1.000
_cell.length_b   1.000
_cell.length_c   1.000
_cell.angle_alpha   90.00
_cell.angle_beta   90.00
_cell.angle_gamma   90.00
#
_symmetry.space_group_name_H-M   'P 1'
#
loop_
_entity.id
_entity.type
_entity.pdbx_description
1 polymer ?
#
loop_
_entity_poly.entity_id
_entity_poly.type
_entity_poly.pdbx_seq_one_letter_code
_entity_poly.pdbx_strand_id
1 'polypeptide(L)' 'MVTPRSVFSMGFSTTSLLGLVLVVLKLSHVITWSWWWVSVPFWGLQALFAASLALAALVGLLAGIFSTEADSGHQA' A
#
# COMPACT_ATOMS: atom_id res chain seq x y z
N MET A 1 40.91 -22.29 15.83
CA MET A 1 39.90 -22.12 14.76
C MET A 1 38.54 -22.00 15.43
N VAL A 2 38.02 -20.78 15.60
CA VAL A 2 36.71 -20.54 16.21
C VAL A 2 35.75 -20.22 15.06
N THR A 3 34.83 -21.13 14.76
CA THR A 3 33.84 -20.91 13.71
C THR A 3 32.88 -19.81 14.20
N PRO A 4 32.71 -18.69 13.46
CA PRO A 4 31.74 -17.68 13.85
C PRO A 4 30.35 -18.32 13.83
N ARG A 5 29.63 -18.21 14.96
CA ARG A 5 28.22 -18.61 14.99
C ARG A 5 27.43 -17.55 14.24
N SER A 6 26.82 -17.94 13.13
CA SER A 6 25.85 -17.11 12.44
C SER A 6 24.67 -16.90 13.39
N VAL A 7 24.67 -15.77 14.08
CA VAL A 7 23.52 -15.32 14.85
C VAL A 7 22.48 -14.92 13.81
N PHE A 8 21.58 -15.85 13.50
CA PHE A 8 20.45 -15.55 12.62
C PHE A 8 19.55 -14.58 13.37
N SER A 9 19.66 -13.30 13.04
CA SER A 9 18.73 -12.29 13.53
C SER A 9 17.39 -12.51 12.83
N MET A 10 16.46 -13.18 13.50
CA MET A 10 15.06 -13.24 13.08
C MET A 10 14.43 -11.87 13.34
N GLY A 11 14.55 -10.99 12.35
CA GLY A 11 13.86 -9.72 12.33
C GLY A 11 12.36 -9.95 12.10
N PHE A 12 11.56 -9.86 13.15
CA PHE A 12 10.12 -9.75 13.00
C PHE A 12 9.78 -8.32 12.59
N SER A 13 9.20 -8.15 11.40
CA SER A 13 8.73 -6.85 10.94
C SER A 13 7.58 -6.38 11.83
N THR A 14 7.66 -5.14 12.32
CA THR A 14 6.62 -4.50 13.14
C THR A 14 5.25 -4.57 12.47
N THR A 15 5.19 -4.55 11.14
CA THR A 15 3.96 -4.70 10.34
C THR A 15 3.26 -6.04 10.57
N SER A 16 4.00 -7.15 10.67
CA SER A 16 3.43 -8.48 10.95
C SER A 16 2.91 -8.58 12.37
N LEU A 17 3.63 -7.96 13.33
CA LEU A 17 3.20 -7.91 14.73
C LEU A 17 1.91 -7.06 14.88
N LEU A 18 1.85 -5.89 14.25
CA LEU A 18 0.65 -5.04 14.23
C LEU A 18 -0.54 -5.76 13.59
N GLY A 19 -0.32 -6.47 12.47
CA GLY A 19 -1.36 -7.27 11.82
C GLY A 19 -1.91 -8.36 12.72
N LEU A 20 -1.04 -9.10 13.40
CA LEU A 20 -1.46 -10.16 14.33
C LEU A 20 -2.21 -9.59 15.55
N VAL A 21 -1.72 -8.50 16.15
CA VAL A 21 -2.34 -7.85 17.31
C VAL A 21 -3.76 -7.37 16.98
N LEU A 22 -3.97 -6.71 15.85
CA LEU A 22 -5.31 -6.24 15.44
C LEU A 22 -6.29 -7.40 15.21
N VAL A 23 -5.82 -8.52 14.66
CA VAL A 23 -6.65 -9.73 14.50
C VAL A 23 -7.00 -10.34 15.87
N VAL A 24 -6.03 -10.48 16.76
CA VAL A 24 -6.26 -11.03 18.12
C VAL A 24 -7.24 -10.16 18.90
N LEU A 25 -7.07 -8.84 18.91
CA LEU A 25 -7.99 -7.93 19.61
C LEU A 25 -9.42 -7.98 19.04
N LYS A 26 -9.57 -8.21 17.72
CA LYS A 26 -10.90 -8.39 17.09
C LYS A 26 -11.57 -9.67 17.52
N LEU A 27 -10.82 -10.77 17.61
CA LEU A 27 -11.31 -12.06 18.10
C LEU A 27 -11.61 -12.04 19.61
N SER A 28 -10.83 -11.29 20.39
CA SER A 28 -11.11 -11.03 21.81
C SER A 28 -12.25 -10.02 22.04
N HIS A 29 -12.93 -9.57 20.98
CA HIS A 29 -14.07 -8.65 21.05
C HIS A 29 -13.79 -7.28 21.70
N VAL A 30 -12.51 -6.88 21.81
CA VAL A 30 -12.09 -5.58 22.38
C VAL A 30 -12.39 -4.43 21.41
N ILE A 31 -12.38 -4.69 20.10
CA ILE A 31 -12.63 -3.71 19.04
C ILE A 31 -13.89 -4.05 18.23
N THR A 32 -14.83 -3.11 18.18
CA THR A 32 -16.08 -3.23 17.41
C THR A 32 -15.90 -2.92 15.91
N TRP A 33 -14.73 -2.41 15.53
CA TRP A 33 -14.45 -1.89 14.20
C TRP A 33 -14.60 -2.90 13.05
N SER A 34 -14.83 -2.42 11.83
CA SER A 34 -15.00 -3.27 10.65
C SER A 34 -13.73 -4.04 10.29
N TRP A 35 -13.91 -5.25 9.75
CA TRP A 35 -12.83 -6.13 9.28
C TRP A 35 -11.90 -5.49 8.24
N TRP A 36 -12.41 -4.53 7.48
CA TRP A 36 -11.62 -3.71 6.56
C TRP A 36 -10.43 -3.03 7.24
N TRP A 37 -10.59 -2.55 8.49
CA TRP A 37 -9.50 -1.92 9.23
C TRP A 37 -8.52 -2.93 9.84
N VAL A 38 -9.01 -4.11 10.20
CA VAL A 38 -8.18 -5.20 10.75
C VAL A 38 -7.20 -5.73 9.70
N SER A 39 -7.60 -5.72 8.43
CA SER A 39 -6.75 -6.20 7.34
C SER A 39 -5.77 -5.13 6.82
N VAL A 40 -5.91 -3.84 7.17
CA VAL A 40 -5.04 -2.74 6.68
C VAL A 40 -3.53 -3.05 6.70
N PRO A 41 -2.92 -3.65 7.74
CA PRO A 41 -1.50 -4.00 7.69
C PRO A 41 -1.13 -5.04 6.62
N PHE A 42 -2.09 -5.83 6.12
CA PHE A 42 -1.90 -6.85 5.09
C PHE A 42 -2.10 -6.34 3.67
N TRP A 43 -3.05 -5.43 3.43
CA TRP A 43 -3.34 -4.88 2.08
C TRP A 43 -3.15 -3.37 1.97
N GLY A 44 -2.78 -2.67 3.03
CA GLY A 44 -2.62 -1.21 3.05
C GLY A 44 -1.57 -0.73 2.05
N LEU A 45 -0.44 -1.43 1.95
CA LEU A 45 0.57 -1.14 0.92
C LEU A 45 0.04 -1.38 -0.50
N GLN A 46 -0.70 -2.48 -0.71
CA GLN A 46 -1.28 -2.81 -2.01
C GLN A 46 -2.40 -1.84 -2.43
N ALA A 47 -3.22 -1.40 -1.48
CA ALA A 47 -4.28 -0.42 -1.68
C ALA A 47 -3.70 0.96 -1.99
N LEU A 48 -2.66 1.37 -1.27
CA LEU A 48 -1.94 2.63 -1.56
C LEU A 48 -1.32 2.60 -2.97
N PHE A 49 -0.70 1.48 -3.35
CA PHE A 49 -0.15 1.33 -4.69
C PHE A 49 -1.23 1.41 -5.77
N ALA A 50 -2.34 0.68 -5.61
CA ALA A 50 -3.47 0.70 -6.54
C ALA A 50 -4.11 2.10 -6.64
N ALA A 51 -4.29 2.79 -5.52
CA ALA A 51 -4.80 4.16 -5.49
C ALA A 51 -3.85 5.15 -6.19
N SER A 52 -2.55 5.03 -5.97
CA SER A 52 -1.53 5.84 -6.65
C SER A 52 -1.56 5.61 -8.17
N LEU A 53 -1.72 4.36 -8.61
CA LEU A 53 -1.81 4.01 -10.03
C LEU A 53 -3.08 4.57 -10.67
N ALA A 54 -4.22 4.44 -9.99
CA ALA A 54 -5.49 4.98 -10.43
C ALA A 54 -5.45 6.51 -10.53
N LEU A 55 -4.82 7.19 -9.57
CA LEU A 55 -4.64 8.63 -9.59
C LEU A 55 -3.72 9.07 -10.73
N ALA A 56 -2.59 8.37 -10.93
CA ALA A 56 -1.68 8.65 -12.04
C ALA A 56 -2.37 8.45 -13.40
N ALA A 57 -3.16 7.38 -13.55
CA ALA A 57 -3.95 7.12 -14.75
C ALA A 57 -5.00 8.23 -14.99
N LEU A 58 -5.69 8.68 -13.94
CA LEU A 58 -6.65 9.77 -14.03
C LEU A 58 -5.98 11.08 -14.46
N VAL A 59 -4.84 11.43 -13.86
CA VAL A 59 -4.07 12.63 -14.23
C VAL A 59 -3.56 12.53 -15.67
N GLY A 60 -3.05 11.38 -16.08
CA GLY A 60 -2.60 11.15 -17.46
C GLY A 60 -3.74 11.26 -18.47
N LEU A 61 -4.92 10.75 -18.14
CA LEU A 61 -6.11 10.84 -18.98
C LEU A 61 -6.57 12.30 -19.11
N LEU A 62 -6.63 13.04 -18.00
CA LEU A 62 -6.94 14.48 -18.02
C LEU A 62 -5.91 15.26 -18.84
N ALA A 63 -4.62 15.06 -18.60
CA ALA A 63 -3.55 15.72 -19.35
C ALA A 63 -3.60 15.39 -20.85
N GLY A 64 -3.91 14.15 -21.21
CA GLY A 64 -4.11 13.72 -22.60
C GLY A 64 -5.30 14.40 -23.27
N ILE A 65 -6.41 14.57 -22.54
CA ILE A 65 -7.57 15.34 -23.03
C ILE A 65 -7.15 16.78 -23.36
N PHE A 66 -6.47 17.47 -22.43
CA PHE A 66 -6.01 18.86 -22.67
C PHE A 66 -4.93 18.97 -23.76
N SER A 67 -4.14 17.91 -23.96
CA SER A 67 -3.10 17.89 -25.00
C SER A 67 -3.67 17.72 -26.41
N THR A 68 -4.94 17.31 -26.54
CA THR A 68 -5.60 17.13 -27.85
C THR A 68 -5.90 18.46 -28.54
N GLU A 69 -5.92 19.59 -27.82
CA GLU A 69 -6.29 20.91 -28.35
C GLU A 69 -5.07 21.68 -28.92
N ALA A 70 -3.86 21.44 -28.40
CA ALA A 70 -2.67 22.25 -28.69
C ALA A 70 -2.06 22.05 -30.09
N ASP A 71 -2.33 20.92 -30.76
CA ASP A 71 -1.74 20.56 -32.06
C ASP A 71 -2.56 21.04 -33.29
N SER A 72 -3.63 21.80 -33.06
CA SER A 72 -4.45 22.35 -34.16
C SER A 72 -4.04 23.77 -34.60
N GLY A 73 -3.19 24.44 -33.82
CA GLY A 73 -2.79 25.84 -34.04
C GLY A 73 -1.47 26.07 -34.81
N HIS A 74 -0.73 25.01 -35.18
CA HIS A 74 0.54 25.15 -35.94
C HIS A 74 0.35 25.02 -37.47
N GLN A 75 -0.89 24.94 -37.94
CA GLN A 75 -1.26 24.71 -39.35
C GLN A 75 -2.21 25.81 -39.90
N ALA A 76 -2.13 27.05 -39.41
CA ALA A 76 -2.86 28.19 -39.98
C ALA A 76 -1.90 29.32 -40.36
#